data_AF-A0A3B9HW64-F1
#
_entry.id   AF-A0A3B9HW64-F1
#
_cell.length_a   1.000
_cell.length_b   1.000
_cell.length_c   1.000
_cell.angle_alpha   90.00
_cell.angle_beta   90.00
_cell.angle_gamma   90.00
#
_symmetry.space_group_name_H-M   'P 1'
#
loop_
_entity.id
_entity.type
_entity.pdbx_description
1 polymer ?
#
loop_
_entity_poly.entity_id
_entity_poly.type
_entity_poly.pdbx_seq_one_letter_code
_entity_poly.pdbx_strand_id
1 'polypeptide(L)'
;MNKFHFKYLLIAALIAAATLTGCGGGGGGGGVFDPGAVTLTIPTSNQLTMPAAFSSEPGAFPTIGPNVELELANFTNTSEALMVFVNMTGQTQQLKWGAEELPTAASRRGTVVAGRREIDKQGVRSPEHAFHLMLRQQSQRQRRHGQASQQTLRASARSAVAVNDTQSFNLYVSDTQNKPVSAICKHTELLAGTDKKFHIFVDNSVNMAQVAGIVGDIANNWTKIYKKNRDIFGEEPTGVLDNGVDATDFYIVISPQVFTAGYFYTGDLNLTSATPDSNQKKIFFLKLESIAEENDKARAVNVLSATMAHEFQHMIHFWQRGSNSDIWLEEAMSGYAEYINDYKIENGINQSKALQAKLYFSYVRDIQLDAWHLSNDFSDTVNAHYGKVFLFGIWLAQNYGSNGSVVSLLKNKSTDIAAIEAFTGKNFGELYAKFMLALIVNNPAVNNDGYGIDGLDLTGTYPFINGLKSVELTGPAVANVAATTDSSSSPTIAPRAAVYVRVTGGKGNGLWLTATLPAGTAMFQLRK
;
A
#
# COMPACT_ATOMS: atom_id res chain seq x y z
N MET A 1 17.53 33.80 -46.54
CA MET A 1 17.67 32.62 -47.44
C MET A 1 17.70 31.39 -46.55
N ASN A 2 16.80 30.39 -46.59
CA ASN A 2 15.56 30.16 -47.33
C ASN A 2 14.57 29.50 -46.35
N LYS A 3 13.38 30.09 -46.21
CA LYS A 3 12.19 29.46 -45.61
C LYS A 3 11.35 28.92 -46.76
N PHE A 4 10.93 27.66 -46.71
CA PHE A 4 9.96 27.09 -47.64
C PHE A 4 8.62 26.83 -46.96
N HIS A 5 7.57 27.29 -47.63
CA HIS A 5 6.13 27.15 -47.36
C HIS A 5 5.57 25.81 -47.85
N PHE A 6 4.46 25.34 -47.26
CA PHE A 6 3.32 24.64 -47.90
C PHE A 6 2.17 24.60 -46.87
N LYS A 7 1.02 25.30 -47.00
CA LYS A 7 -0.18 25.17 -47.87
C LYS A 7 -1.09 23.95 -47.61
N TYR A 8 -2.28 24.25 -47.02
CA TYR A 8 -3.67 23.78 -47.23
C TYR A 8 -4.00 22.30 -47.52
N LEU A 9 -5.02 21.70 -46.88
CA LEU A 9 -6.47 21.72 -47.23
C LEU A 9 -7.30 20.67 -46.44
N LEU A 10 -8.55 21.04 -46.13
CA LEU A 10 -9.68 20.19 -45.74
C LEU A 10 -10.13 19.26 -46.90
N ILE A 11 -10.74 18.09 -46.62
CA ILE A 11 -11.97 17.53 -47.25
C ILE A 11 -12.35 16.17 -46.61
N ALA A 12 -13.64 15.87 -46.63
CA ALA A 12 -14.39 14.84 -45.93
C ALA A 12 -14.52 13.47 -46.62
N ALA A 13 -14.91 12.49 -45.79
CA ALA A 13 -15.82 11.33 -45.99
C ALA A 13 -15.44 10.17 -46.94
N LEU A 14 -15.56 8.94 -46.42
CA LEU A 14 -16.37 7.88 -47.06
C LEU A 14 -16.68 6.71 -46.11
N ILE A 15 -17.98 6.43 -46.03
CA ILE A 15 -18.64 5.29 -45.39
C ILE A 15 -18.54 4.08 -46.34
N ALA A 16 -18.18 2.91 -45.82
CA ALA A 16 -18.48 1.63 -46.46
C ALA A 16 -19.07 0.69 -45.42
N ALA A 17 -20.40 0.51 -45.50
CA ALA A 17 -21.11 -0.56 -44.83
C ALA A 17 -21.07 -1.80 -45.75
N ALA A 18 -20.69 -2.94 -45.19
CA ALA A 18 -21.02 -4.25 -45.73
C ALA A 18 -21.50 -5.12 -44.55
N THR A 19 -22.80 -5.30 -44.47
CA THR A 19 -23.47 -6.25 -43.58
C THR A 19 -23.39 -7.64 -44.18
N LEU A 20 -22.96 -8.63 -43.40
CA LEU A 20 -23.56 -9.97 -43.40
C LEU A 20 -23.42 -10.59 -42.02
N THR A 21 -24.58 -10.88 -41.47
CA THR A 21 -24.91 -11.52 -40.21
C THR A 21 -24.27 -12.90 -40.03
N GLY A 22 -23.71 -13.14 -38.84
CA GLY A 22 -23.30 -14.45 -38.36
C GLY A 22 -23.19 -14.43 -36.84
N CYS A 23 -24.21 -14.98 -36.19
CA CYS A 23 -24.49 -14.96 -34.75
C CYS A 23 -23.44 -15.73 -33.92
N GLY A 24 -23.14 -15.23 -32.72
CA GLY A 24 -22.80 -16.06 -31.55
C GLY A 24 -21.40 -15.91 -30.97
N GLY A 25 -21.30 -15.31 -29.77
CA GLY A 25 -20.19 -15.61 -28.85
C GLY A 25 -19.59 -14.46 -28.06
N GLY A 26 -20.38 -13.88 -27.14
CA GLY A 26 -19.89 -13.42 -25.83
C GLY A 26 -18.80 -12.35 -25.79
N GLY A 27 -19.22 -11.08 -25.87
CA GLY A 27 -18.44 -9.96 -25.34
C GLY A 27 -18.30 -10.09 -23.82
N GLY A 28 -17.16 -10.57 -23.36
CA GLY A 28 -16.71 -10.43 -21.98
C GLY A 28 -16.09 -9.05 -21.79
N GLY A 29 -16.94 -8.03 -21.64
CA GLY A 29 -16.50 -6.75 -21.11
C GLY A 29 -15.85 -7.01 -19.74
N GLY A 30 -14.59 -6.61 -19.61
CA GLY A 30 -13.90 -6.54 -18.32
C GLY A 30 -14.67 -5.57 -17.43
N GLY A 31 -15.61 -6.11 -16.67
CA GLY A 31 -16.22 -5.40 -15.57
C GLY A 31 -15.11 -5.08 -14.59
N VAL A 32 -14.86 -3.78 -14.41
CA VAL A 32 -14.28 -3.26 -13.18
C VAL A 32 -15.17 -3.84 -12.08
N PHE A 33 -14.65 -4.78 -11.30
CA PHE A 33 -15.32 -5.18 -10.08
C PHE A 33 -15.41 -3.89 -9.27
N ASP A 34 -16.63 -3.42 -8.99
CA ASP A 34 -16.84 -2.28 -8.11
C ASP A 34 -16.97 -2.82 -6.69
N PRO A 35 -15.88 -2.87 -5.89
CA PRO A 35 -15.98 -3.28 -4.50
C PRO A 35 -16.87 -2.32 -3.70
N GLY A 36 -17.28 -1.16 -4.23
CA GLY A 36 -18.11 -0.13 -3.59
C GLY A 36 -19.62 -0.44 -3.51
N ALA A 37 -20.10 -1.55 -4.06
CA ALA A 37 -21.54 -1.85 -3.98
C ALA A 37 -21.99 -2.47 -2.63
N VAL A 38 -21.08 -3.09 -1.87
CA VAL A 38 -21.46 -3.89 -0.68
C VAL A 38 -21.08 -3.17 0.61
N THR A 39 -22.08 -2.85 1.43
CA THR A 39 -21.90 -2.39 2.80
C THR A 39 -21.26 -3.50 3.65
N LEU A 40 -20.13 -3.21 4.29
CA LEU A 40 -19.49 -4.13 5.23
C LEU A 40 -20.41 -4.35 6.44
N THR A 41 -20.39 -5.57 6.98
CA THR A 41 -21.13 -5.87 8.21
C THR A 41 -20.50 -5.13 9.38
N ILE A 42 -21.30 -4.33 10.11
CA ILE A 42 -20.84 -3.69 11.35
C ILE A 42 -20.59 -4.80 12.38
N PRO A 43 -19.41 -4.86 13.02
CA PRO A 43 -19.15 -5.86 14.05
C PRO A 43 -20.04 -5.66 15.26
N THR A 44 -20.52 -6.75 15.83
CA THR A 44 -21.25 -6.73 17.10
C THR A 44 -20.29 -6.59 18.28
N SER A 45 -20.80 -6.15 19.44
CA SER A 45 -19.98 -5.90 20.64
C SER A 45 -19.24 -7.13 21.18
N ASN A 46 -19.64 -8.35 20.82
CA ASN A 46 -18.94 -9.59 21.18
C ASN A 46 -17.84 -10.00 20.19
N GLN A 47 -17.75 -9.35 19.02
CA GLN A 47 -16.71 -9.61 18.02
C GLN A 47 -15.44 -8.81 18.27
N LEU A 48 -15.55 -7.64 18.92
CA LEU A 48 -14.43 -6.80 19.30
C LEU A 48 -14.31 -6.74 20.82
N THR A 49 -13.13 -7.02 21.34
CA THR A 49 -12.83 -6.91 22.77
C THR A 49 -12.39 -5.48 23.08
N MET A 50 -12.86 -4.89 24.18
CA MET A 50 -12.42 -3.55 24.57
C MET A 50 -10.89 -3.51 24.74
N PRO A 51 -10.18 -2.48 24.24
CA PRO A 51 -8.75 -2.34 24.52
C PRO A 51 -8.53 -2.15 26.03
N ALA A 52 -7.58 -2.88 26.62
CA ALA A 52 -7.43 -2.98 28.08
C ALA A 52 -7.28 -1.65 28.84
N ALA A 53 -6.75 -0.61 28.18
CA ALA A 53 -6.57 0.72 28.77
C ALA A 53 -7.80 1.63 28.68
N PHE A 54 -8.94 1.13 28.17
CA PHE A 54 -10.13 1.92 27.93
C PHE A 54 -11.39 1.24 28.48
N SER A 55 -12.38 2.05 28.82
CA SER A 55 -13.76 1.62 29.04
C SER A 55 -14.68 2.20 27.96
N SER A 56 -15.94 1.77 27.94
CA SER A 56 -16.99 2.33 27.08
C SER A 56 -18.33 2.24 27.80
N GLU A 57 -19.23 3.16 27.50
CA GLU A 57 -20.60 3.07 27.99
C GLU A 57 -21.31 1.82 27.42
N PRO A 58 -22.24 1.21 28.17
CA PRO A 58 -22.99 0.05 27.69
C PRO A 58 -23.66 0.31 26.34
N GLY A 59 -23.40 -0.55 25.35
CA GLY A 59 -23.93 -0.39 23.98
C GLY A 59 -23.23 0.67 23.13
N ALA A 60 -22.10 1.22 23.60
CA ALA A 60 -21.32 2.23 22.89
C ALA A 60 -20.07 1.70 22.16
N PHE A 61 -19.96 0.38 22.04
CA PHE A 61 -18.84 -0.28 21.36
C PHE A 61 -19.32 -1.48 20.51
N PRO A 62 -19.82 -1.23 19.29
CA PRO A 62 -20.22 0.06 18.73
C PRO A 62 -21.67 0.46 19.10
N THR A 63 -22.00 1.74 18.92
CA THR A 63 -23.37 2.21 18.70
C THR A 63 -23.66 2.33 17.21
N ILE A 64 -24.90 1.99 16.84
CA ILE A 64 -25.49 2.13 15.51
C ILE A 64 -26.84 2.85 15.62
N GLY A 65 -27.31 3.43 14.53
CA GLY A 65 -28.63 4.05 14.45
C GLY A 65 -28.57 5.58 14.32
N PRO A 66 -29.68 6.21 13.87
CA PRO A 66 -29.64 7.56 13.35
C PRO A 66 -29.32 8.63 14.41
N ASN A 67 -29.58 8.36 15.69
CA ASN A 67 -29.32 9.28 16.79
C ASN A 67 -28.62 8.53 17.92
N VAL A 68 -27.50 9.08 18.38
CA VAL A 68 -26.74 8.59 19.51
C VAL A 68 -26.69 9.69 20.55
N GLU A 69 -26.96 9.32 21.79
CA GLU A 69 -26.95 10.19 22.96
C GLU A 69 -26.31 9.39 24.10
N LEU A 70 -25.16 9.84 24.60
CA LEU A 70 -24.42 9.18 25.66
C LEU A 70 -24.04 10.19 26.74
N GLU A 71 -24.33 9.87 28.00
CA GLU A 71 -23.83 10.61 29.15
C GLU A 71 -22.60 9.93 29.73
N LEU A 72 -21.48 10.65 29.77
CA LEU A 72 -20.30 10.24 30.50
C LEU A 72 -20.29 10.93 31.87
N ALA A 73 -20.68 10.21 32.91
CA ALA A 73 -20.69 10.75 34.28
C ALA A 73 -19.27 11.05 34.79
N ASN A 74 -19.13 12.05 35.65
CA ASN A 74 -17.88 12.42 36.33
C ASN A 74 -16.72 12.67 35.35
N PHE A 75 -16.90 13.52 34.34
CA PHE A 75 -15.87 13.84 33.36
C PHE A 75 -14.95 14.95 33.91
N THR A 76 -13.75 14.55 34.34
CA THR A 76 -12.80 15.40 35.09
C THR A 76 -11.72 15.98 34.19
N ASN A 77 -10.86 16.85 34.73
CA ASN A 77 -9.74 17.43 34.00
C ASN A 77 -8.70 16.40 33.50
N THR A 78 -8.70 15.17 34.02
CA THR A 78 -7.85 14.06 33.56
C THR A 78 -8.59 13.06 32.68
N SER A 79 -9.89 13.25 32.45
CA SER A 79 -10.69 12.35 31.62
C SER A 79 -10.44 12.58 30.14
N GLU A 80 -10.45 11.49 29.37
CA GLU A 80 -10.43 11.51 27.91
C GLU A 80 -11.56 10.63 27.37
N ALA A 81 -12.26 11.11 26.34
CA ALA A 81 -13.20 10.32 25.57
C ALA A 81 -12.87 10.39 24.08
N LEU A 82 -12.94 9.24 23.42
CA LEU A 82 -12.82 9.11 21.98
C LEU A 82 -14.17 8.76 21.39
N MET A 83 -14.52 9.41 20.28
CA MET A 83 -15.56 8.96 19.37
C MET A 83 -14.89 8.61 18.04
N VAL A 84 -14.95 7.33 17.67
CA VAL A 84 -14.38 6.81 16.42
C VAL A 84 -15.53 6.43 15.50
N PHE A 85 -15.70 7.19 14.43
CA PHE A 85 -16.72 6.96 13.43
C PHE A 85 -16.12 6.20 12.25
N VAL A 86 -16.75 5.10 11.86
CA VAL A 86 -16.34 4.30 10.70
C VAL A 86 -17.47 4.20 9.69
N ASN A 87 -17.16 4.45 8.42
CA ASN A 87 -18.11 4.32 7.32
C ASN A 87 -18.00 2.92 6.72
N MET A 88 -18.97 2.04 6.96
CA MET A 88 -18.94 0.67 6.43
C MET A 88 -19.42 0.57 4.98
N THR A 89 -19.94 1.67 4.41
CA THR A 89 -20.54 1.68 3.09
C THR A 89 -19.50 1.95 2.00
N GLY A 90 -19.85 1.62 0.75
CA GLY A 90 -19.09 2.04 -0.42
C GLY A 90 -19.41 3.45 -0.92
N GLN A 91 -20.12 4.27 -0.13
CA GLN A 91 -20.51 5.63 -0.49
C GLN A 91 -20.01 6.63 0.55
N THR A 92 -19.71 7.86 0.13
CA THR A 92 -19.39 8.94 1.06
C THR A 92 -20.60 9.21 1.97
N GLN A 93 -20.36 9.29 3.27
CA GLN A 93 -21.38 9.61 4.27
C GLN A 93 -21.13 11.01 4.85
N GLN A 94 -22.18 11.65 5.35
CA GLN A 94 -22.09 12.86 6.16
C GLN A 94 -22.72 12.57 7.52
N LEU A 95 -21.92 12.63 8.57
CA LEU A 95 -22.38 12.44 9.95
C LEU A 95 -22.41 13.77 10.69
N LYS A 96 -23.05 13.79 11.86
CA LYS A 96 -22.95 14.90 12.82
C LYS A 96 -22.49 14.38 14.16
N TRP A 97 -21.74 15.19 14.90
CA TRP A 97 -21.40 14.90 16.28
C TRP A 97 -21.42 16.16 17.14
N GLY A 98 -21.65 15.98 18.43
CA GLY A 98 -21.62 17.02 19.45
C GLY A 98 -21.00 16.50 20.76
N ALA A 99 -20.39 17.41 21.52
CA ALA A 99 -19.88 17.18 22.86
C ALA A 99 -20.19 18.41 23.71
N GLU A 100 -20.97 18.23 24.77
CA GLU A 100 -21.54 19.31 25.58
C GLU A 100 -21.43 18.99 27.07
N GLU A 101 -20.98 19.94 27.89
CA GLU A 101 -20.95 19.75 29.34
C GLU A 101 -22.39 19.79 29.87
N LEU A 102 -22.81 18.79 30.65
CA LEU A 102 -24.11 18.85 31.31
C LEU A 102 -24.09 20.00 32.34
N PRO A 103 -25.00 20.99 32.23
CA PRO A 103 -24.98 22.12 33.13
C PRO A 103 -25.48 21.71 34.52
N THR A 104 -24.71 21.99 35.56
CA THR A 104 -25.27 22.24 36.90
C THR A 104 -26.00 23.58 36.83
N ALA A 105 -27.32 23.56 36.68
CA ALA A 105 -28.26 24.70 36.68
C ALA A 105 -27.69 26.07 36.21
N ALA A 106 -28.14 26.50 35.03
CA ALA A 106 -27.98 27.85 34.46
C ALA A 106 -26.54 28.27 34.08
N SER A 107 -26.06 27.78 32.93
CA SER A 107 -25.10 28.53 32.12
C SER A 107 -25.28 28.16 30.65
N ARG A 108 -25.82 29.09 29.85
CA ARG A 108 -25.74 29.01 28.38
C ARG A 108 -24.34 29.49 27.97
N ARG A 109 -23.53 28.60 27.42
CA ARG A 109 -22.21 28.91 26.85
C ARG A 109 -22.30 28.98 25.32
N GLY A 110 -21.31 29.63 24.71
CA GLY A 110 -21.22 29.76 23.26
C GLY A 110 -20.79 28.46 22.60
N THR A 111 -21.45 28.10 21.50
CA THR A 111 -21.12 26.93 20.69
C THR A 111 -19.90 27.21 19.81
N VAL A 112 -18.93 26.29 19.78
CA VAL A 112 -17.80 26.32 18.85
C VAL A 112 -18.01 25.22 17.81
N VAL A 113 -18.02 25.59 16.54
CA VAL A 113 -17.95 24.60 15.46
C VAL A 113 -16.52 24.09 15.41
N ALA A 114 -16.32 22.78 15.64
CA ALA A 114 -15.01 22.18 15.51
C ALA A 114 -14.59 22.19 14.03
N GLY A 115 -13.83 23.22 13.67
CA GLY A 115 -13.30 23.43 12.35
C GLY A 115 -11.99 22.66 12.17
N ARG A 116 -11.89 21.90 11.08
CA ARG A 116 -10.59 21.57 10.49
C ARG A 116 -10.68 21.87 9.00
N ARG A 117 -9.61 22.46 8.46
CA ARG A 117 -9.49 22.80 7.05
C ARG A 117 -9.73 21.56 6.20
N GLU A 118 -10.57 21.67 5.17
CA GLU A 118 -10.50 20.74 4.05
C GLU A 118 -9.06 20.73 3.56
N ILE A 119 -8.46 19.53 3.49
CA ILE A 119 -7.16 19.41 2.86
C ILE A 119 -7.42 19.58 1.37
N ASP A 120 -7.01 20.74 0.85
CA ASP A 120 -7.02 21.00 -0.57
C ASP A 120 -6.25 19.87 -1.27
N LYS A 121 -6.96 19.04 -2.05
CA LYS A 121 -6.35 18.04 -2.93
C LYS A 121 -5.73 18.79 -4.11
N GLN A 122 -4.65 19.52 -3.86
CA GLN A 122 -3.92 20.29 -4.86
C GLN A 122 -2.50 19.72 -4.96
N GLY A 123 -2.02 19.50 -6.18
CA GLY A 123 -0.66 19.02 -6.38
C GLY A 123 -0.34 18.74 -7.84
N VAL A 124 0.91 18.38 -8.10
CA VAL A 124 1.34 17.90 -9.41
C VAL A 124 1.21 16.38 -9.43
N ARG A 125 0.74 15.84 -10.55
CA ARG A 125 0.72 14.39 -10.80
C ARG A 125 2.16 13.90 -11.01
N SER A 126 2.52 12.81 -10.36
CA SER A 126 3.83 12.18 -10.52
C SER A 126 3.78 11.17 -11.68
N PRO A 127 4.66 11.29 -12.69
CA PRO A 127 4.85 10.27 -13.72
C PRO A 127 5.21 8.90 -13.14
N GLU A 128 6.00 8.87 -12.05
CA GLU A 128 6.36 7.65 -11.33
C GLU A 128 5.12 6.92 -10.80
N HIS A 129 4.20 7.65 -10.15
CA HIS A 129 2.95 7.07 -9.66
C HIS A 129 2.05 6.57 -10.79
N ALA A 130 1.96 7.30 -11.90
CA ALA A 130 1.20 6.86 -13.07
C ALA A 130 1.79 5.58 -13.68
N PHE A 131 3.12 5.48 -13.71
CA PHE A 131 3.83 4.30 -14.18
C PHE A 131 3.62 3.08 -13.26
N HIS A 132 3.76 3.23 -11.94
CA HIS A 132 3.47 2.14 -11.01
C HIS A 132 2.02 1.65 -11.15
N LEU A 133 1.05 2.57 -11.27
CA LEU A 133 -0.34 2.20 -11.54
C LEU A 133 -0.48 1.39 -12.84
N MET A 134 0.20 1.80 -13.91
CA MET A 134 0.22 1.08 -15.18
C MET A 134 0.77 -0.35 -15.01
N LEU A 135 1.89 -0.52 -14.28
CA LEU A 135 2.50 -1.83 -14.03
C LEU A 135 1.49 -2.78 -13.34
N ARG A 136 0.81 -2.29 -12.29
CA ARG A 136 -0.16 -3.07 -11.51
C ARG A 136 -1.38 -3.44 -12.35
N GLN A 137 -1.91 -2.48 -13.12
CA GLN A 137 -3.01 -2.75 -14.03
C GLN A 137 -2.63 -3.72 -15.16
N GLN A 138 -1.38 -3.68 -15.63
CA GLN A 138 -0.90 -4.65 -16.61
C GLN A 138 -0.79 -6.05 -15.99
N SER A 139 -0.23 -6.16 -14.78
CA SER A 139 -0.15 -7.42 -14.02
C SER A 139 -1.53 -8.09 -13.89
N GLN A 140 -2.57 -7.30 -13.59
CA GLN A 140 -3.95 -7.78 -13.51
C GLN A 140 -4.52 -8.28 -14.85
N ARG A 141 -4.13 -7.69 -15.98
CA ARG A 141 -4.61 -8.10 -17.31
C ARG A 141 -3.81 -9.27 -17.89
N GLN A 142 -2.60 -9.49 -17.40
CA GLN A 142 -1.70 -10.49 -17.97
C GLN A 142 -2.16 -11.90 -17.58
N ARG A 143 -2.38 -12.75 -18.61
CA ARG A 143 -2.57 -14.18 -18.38
C ARG A 143 -1.30 -14.76 -17.78
N ARG A 144 -1.48 -15.53 -16.72
CA ARG A 144 -0.38 -16.28 -16.13
C ARG A 144 -0.05 -17.50 -16.98
N HIS A 145 1.23 -17.64 -17.30
CA HIS A 145 1.77 -18.87 -17.84
C HIS A 145 2.03 -19.84 -16.68
N GLY A 146 1.62 -21.09 -16.82
CA GLY A 146 2.03 -22.16 -15.92
C GLY A 146 3.48 -22.57 -16.17
N GLN A 147 3.92 -23.62 -15.47
CA GLN A 147 5.17 -24.29 -15.81
C GLN A 147 4.93 -25.22 -16.99
N ALA A 148 5.79 -25.12 -18.01
CA ALA A 148 5.68 -25.94 -19.20
C ALA A 148 5.69 -27.44 -18.83
N SER A 149 4.70 -28.19 -19.32
CA SER A 149 4.77 -29.65 -19.28
C SER A 149 6.03 -30.11 -20.03
N GLN A 150 6.75 -31.10 -19.49
CA GLN A 150 8.01 -31.62 -20.06
C GLN A 150 7.92 -32.04 -21.55
N GLN A 151 6.73 -32.16 -22.13
CA GLN A 151 6.50 -32.69 -23.47
C GLN A 151 6.58 -31.68 -24.63
N THR A 152 6.74 -30.37 -24.40
CA THR A 152 6.52 -29.39 -25.49
C THR A 152 7.63 -28.40 -25.84
N LEU A 153 8.80 -28.40 -25.21
CA LEU A 153 9.84 -27.41 -25.58
C LEU A 153 11.24 -27.99 -25.66
N ARG A 154 11.92 -27.67 -26.78
CA ARG A 154 13.39 -27.59 -26.80
C ARG A 154 13.75 -26.61 -25.69
N ALA A 155 14.39 -27.07 -24.63
CA ALA A 155 14.91 -26.19 -23.58
C ALA A 155 15.66 -25.05 -24.28
N SER A 156 15.17 -23.81 -24.15
CA SER A 156 15.99 -22.66 -24.49
C SER A 156 17.25 -22.82 -23.66
N ALA A 157 18.42 -22.90 -24.31
CA ALA A 157 19.66 -23.08 -23.58
C ALA A 157 19.81 -21.90 -22.62
N ARG A 158 19.76 -22.18 -21.31
CA ARG A 158 20.02 -21.20 -20.25
C ARG A 158 21.35 -20.51 -20.55
N SER A 159 21.30 -19.26 -21.00
CA SER A 159 22.51 -18.51 -21.33
C SER A 159 23.36 -18.40 -20.08
N ALA A 160 24.56 -18.99 -20.12
CA ALA A 160 25.51 -18.85 -19.02
C ALA A 160 25.87 -17.36 -18.86
N VAL A 161 25.73 -16.86 -17.64
CA VAL A 161 26.14 -15.49 -17.27
C VAL A 161 27.36 -15.57 -16.37
N ALA A 162 28.45 -14.94 -16.80
CA ALA A 162 29.69 -14.77 -16.08
C ALA A 162 29.89 -13.33 -15.59
N VAL A 163 30.75 -13.15 -14.58
CA VAL A 163 31.18 -11.81 -14.15
C VAL A 163 31.87 -11.11 -15.33
N ASN A 164 31.54 -9.84 -15.50
CA ASN A 164 31.95 -8.95 -16.60
C ASN A 164 31.26 -9.21 -17.95
N ASP A 165 30.30 -10.14 -18.04
CA ASP A 165 29.42 -10.22 -19.20
C ASP A 165 28.59 -8.95 -19.33
N THR A 166 28.57 -8.37 -20.53
CA THR A 166 27.73 -7.21 -20.84
C THR A 166 26.48 -7.66 -21.58
N GLN A 167 25.31 -7.22 -21.11
CA GLN A 167 24.02 -7.48 -21.76
C GLN A 167 23.26 -6.16 -21.96
N SER A 168 22.32 -6.16 -22.90
CA SER A 168 21.40 -5.05 -23.12
C SER A 168 20.05 -5.39 -22.48
N PHE A 169 19.49 -4.44 -21.73
CA PHE A 169 18.19 -4.57 -21.09
C PHE A 169 17.27 -3.44 -21.56
N ASN A 170 16.03 -3.78 -21.93
CA ASN A 170 15.01 -2.76 -22.19
C ASN A 170 14.52 -2.23 -20.85
N LEU A 171 14.72 -0.93 -20.63
CA LEU A 171 14.49 -0.27 -19.35
C LEU A 171 13.60 0.94 -19.55
N TYR A 172 12.62 1.14 -18.67
CA TYR A 172 11.79 2.35 -18.66
C TYR A 172 12.54 3.51 -18.02
N VAL A 173 12.70 4.60 -18.78
CA VAL A 173 13.37 5.84 -18.35
C VAL A 173 12.39 6.98 -18.12
N SER A 174 11.13 6.77 -18.48
CA SER A 174 9.97 7.57 -18.09
C SER A 174 8.73 6.69 -18.07
N ASP A 175 7.59 7.28 -17.70
CA ASP A 175 6.27 6.65 -17.72
C ASP A 175 5.79 6.20 -19.12
N THR A 176 6.47 6.68 -20.16
CA THR A 176 6.05 6.53 -21.56
C THR A 176 7.18 6.04 -22.47
N GLN A 177 8.42 6.02 -21.99
CA GLN A 177 9.59 5.69 -22.79
C GLN A 177 10.39 4.56 -22.16
N ASN A 178 10.70 3.56 -22.98
CA ASN A 178 11.75 2.61 -22.72
C ASN A 178 12.92 2.83 -23.68
N LYS A 179 14.09 2.33 -23.29
CA LYS A 179 15.26 2.26 -24.16
C LYS A 179 16.17 1.11 -23.75
N PRO A 180 16.96 0.57 -24.69
CA PRO A 180 18.01 -0.38 -24.34
C PRO A 180 19.10 0.30 -23.51
N VAL A 181 19.46 -0.32 -22.40
CA VAL A 181 20.57 0.06 -21.52
C VAL A 181 21.58 -1.08 -21.48
N SER A 182 22.84 -0.76 -21.76
CA SER A 182 23.94 -1.72 -21.66
C SER A 182 24.44 -1.77 -20.21
N ALA A 183 24.45 -2.96 -19.62
CA ALA A 183 24.87 -3.20 -18.25
C ALA A 183 25.81 -4.40 -18.14
N ILE A 184 26.75 -4.32 -17.21
CA ILE A 184 27.78 -5.33 -16.97
C ILE A 184 27.44 -6.15 -15.72
N CYS A 185 27.53 -7.47 -15.81
CA CYS A 185 27.35 -8.38 -14.68
C CYS A 185 28.51 -8.19 -13.69
N LYS A 186 28.22 -7.74 -12.47
CA LYS A 186 29.21 -7.55 -11.42
C LYS A 186 29.15 -8.62 -10.33
N HIS A 187 28.05 -9.35 -10.23
CA HIS A 187 27.91 -10.48 -9.33
C HIS A 187 27.08 -11.58 -9.99
N THR A 188 27.51 -12.83 -9.84
CA THR A 188 26.74 -14.01 -10.24
C THR A 188 27.00 -15.11 -9.24
N GLU A 189 25.94 -15.67 -8.67
CA GLU A 189 26.04 -16.65 -7.59
C GLU A 189 24.85 -17.61 -7.61
N LEU A 190 25.10 -18.85 -7.17
CA LEU A 190 24.05 -19.85 -6.94
C LEU A 190 23.33 -19.53 -5.63
N LEU A 191 22.00 -19.42 -5.67
CA LEU A 191 21.20 -19.32 -4.45
C LEU A 191 21.31 -20.64 -3.67
N ALA A 192 21.88 -20.56 -2.47
CA ALA A 192 22.13 -21.72 -1.62
C ALA A 192 20.89 -22.61 -1.45
N GLY A 193 21.06 -23.92 -1.63
CA GLY A 193 19.97 -24.89 -1.54
C GLY A 193 19.02 -24.92 -2.73
N THR A 194 19.37 -24.28 -3.86
CA THR A 194 18.58 -24.28 -5.09
C THR A 194 19.44 -24.54 -6.33
N ASP A 195 18.81 -24.69 -7.49
CA ASP A 195 19.42 -24.71 -8.83
C ASP A 195 19.42 -23.33 -9.54
N LYS A 196 18.92 -22.31 -8.83
CA LYS A 196 18.72 -20.94 -9.32
C LYS A 196 19.97 -20.11 -9.07
N LYS A 197 20.33 -19.28 -10.04
CA LYS A 197 21.32 -18.23 -9.87
C LYS A 197 20.65 -16.86 -9.78
N PHE A 198 21.36 -15.91 -9.22
CA PHE A 198 21.04 -14.50 -9.38
C PHE A 198 22.22 -13.76 -9.98
N HIS A 199 21.90 -12.74 -10.77
CA HIS A 199 22.88 -11.93 -11.49
C HIS A 199 22.61 -10.46 -11.19
N ILE A 200 23.61 -9.76 -10.66
CA ILE A 200 23.55 -8.31 -10.47
C ILE A 200 24.26 -7.65 -11.65
N PHE A 201 23.49 -6.94 -12.45
CA PHE A 201 23.96 -6.12 -13.56
C PHE A 201 23.98 -4.66 -13.14
N VAL A 202 25.06 -3.95 -13.47
CA VAL A 202 25.19 -2.51 -13.23
C VAL A 202 25.35 -1.81 -14.56
N ASP A 203 24.57 -0.75 -14.75
CA ASP A 203 24.62 0.11 -15.94
C ASP A 203 26.05 0.58 -16.24
N ASN A 204 26.47 0.49 -17.50
CA ASN A 204 27.82 0.86 -17.95
C ASN A 204 28.13 2.36 -17.80
N SER A 205 27.12 3.20 -17.61
CA SER A 205 27.29 4.63 -17.30
C SER A 205 27.76 4.90 -15.87
N VAL A 206 27.70 3.90 -14.98
CA VAL A 206 28.08 4.04 -13.57
C VAL A 206 29.58 3.87 -13.40
N ASN A 207 30.18 4.67 -12.51
CA ASN A 207 31.55 4.47 -12.09
C ASN A 207 31.67 3.22 -11.20
N MET A 208 32.15 2.13 -11.78
CA MET A 208 32.26 0.82 -11.12
C MET A 208 33.07 0.83 -9.82
N ALA A 209 34.07 1.71 -9.70
CA ALA A 209 34.87 1.82 -8.48
C ALA A 209 34.05 2.35 -7.28
N GLN A 210 33.03 3.17 -7.54
CA GLN A 210 32.16 3.74 -6.49
C GLN A 210 31.12 2.73 -5.98
N VAL A 211 30.75 1.73 -6.79
CA VAL A 211 29.64 0.81 -6.50
C VAL A 211 30.06 -0.63 -6.19
N ALA A 212 31.37 -0.94 -6.23
CA ALA A 212 31.86 -2.30 -5.97
C ALA A 212 31.41 -2.85 -4.60
N GLY A 213 31.50 -2.04 -3.54
CA GLY A 213 31.03 -2.42 -2.20
C GLY A 213 29.51 -2.60 -2.15
N ILE A 214 28.77 -1.69 -2.79
CA ILE A 214 27.30 -1.75 -2.85
C ILE A 214 26.84 -3.05 -3.50
N VAL A 215 27.45 -3.48 -4.61
CA VAL A 215 27.08 -4.74 -5.27
C VAL A 215 27.25 -5.94 -4.33
N GLY A 216 28.34 -5.98 -3.55
CA GLY A 216 28.57 -7.03 -2.56
C GLY A 216 27.51 -7.04 -1.45
N ASP A 217 27.17 -5.87 -0.92
CA ASP A 217 26.14 -5.74 0.12
C ASP A 217 24.75 -6.10 -0.39
N ILE A 218 24.41 -5.70 -1.62
CA ILE A 218 23.14 -6.09 -2.28
C ILE A 218 23.09 -7.59 -2.52
N ALA A 219 24.18 -8.22 -2.96
CA ALA A 219 24.23 -9.68 -3.11
C ALA A 219 23.98 -10.40 -1.77
N ASN A 220 24.65 -9.96 -0.71
CA ASN A 220 24.47 -10.50 0.64
C ASN A 220 23.02 -10.33 1.12
N ASN A 221 22.44 -9.14 0.94
CA ASN A 221 21.07 -8.86 1.33
C ASN A 221 20.04 -9.64 0.50
N TRP A 222 20.29 -9.83 -0.80
CA TRP A 222 19.42 -10.61 -1.68
C TRP A 222 19.24 -12.04 -1.19
N THR A 223 20.30 -12.72 -0.74
CA THR A 223 20.17 -14.09 -0.23
C THR A 223 19.21 -14.20 0.97
N LYS A 224 19.21 -13.18 1.83
CA LYS A 224 18.31 -13.08 3.00
C LYS A 224 16.89 -12.73 2.56
N ILE A 225 16.75 -11.72 1.71
CA ILE A 225 15.46 -11.28 1.14
C ILE A 225 14.78 -12.41 0.39
N TYR A 226 15.52 -13.14 -0.45
CA TYR A 226 15.01 -14.29 -1.20
C TYR A 226 14.36 -15.31 -0.28
N LYS A 227 15.08 -15.74 0.76
CA LYS A 227 14.57 -16.71 1.73
C LYS A 227 13.36 -16.16 2.49
N LYS A 228 13.49 -14.96 3.05
CA LYS A 228 12.47 -14.35 3.91
C LYS A 228 11.17 -14.10 3.16
N ASN A 229 11.24 -13.53 1.95
CA ASN A 229 10.05 -13.30 1.15
C ASN A 229 9.36 -14.61 0.76
N ARG A 230 10.12 -15.68 0.44
CA ARG A 230 9.50 -16.98 0.14
C ARG A 230 8.80 -17.59 1.35
N ASP A 231 9.41 -17.51 2.52
CA ASP A 231 8.82 -18.02 3.77
C ASP A 231 7.53 -17.26 4.15
N ILE A 232 7.47 -15.97 3.87
CA ILE A 232 6.36 -15.09 4.27
C ILE A 232 5.25 -15.02 3.22
N PHE A 233 5.59 -14.98 1.93
CA PHE A 233 4.66 -14.69 0.85
C PHE A 233 4.42 -15.87 -0.11
N GLY A 234 5.38 -16.79 -0.20
CA GLY A 234 5.32 -17.97 -1.04
C GLY A 234 6.27 -17.90 -2.24
N GLU A 235 5.96 -18.69 -3.26
CA GLU A 235 6.87 -18.92 -4.39
C GLU A 235 6.73 -17.88 -5.49
N GLU A 236 7.84 -17.60 -6.15
CA GLU A 236 7.96 -16.86 -7.40
C GLU A 236 7.85 -17.81 -8.63
N PRO A 237 7.75 -17.29 -9.88
CA PRO A 237 7.85 -18.14 -11.06
C PRO A 237 9.23 -18.79 -11.18
N THR A 238 9.26 -20.06 -11.61
CA THR A 238 10.52 -20.80 -11.78
C THR A 238 10.42 -21.82 -12.91
N GLY A 239 11.57 -22.13 -13.52
CA GLY A 239 11.67 -23.02 -14.67
C GLY A 239 11.26 -22.35 -15.97
N VAL A 240 11.08 -23.17 -17.01
CA VAL A 240 10.55 -22.71 -18.29
C VAL A 240 9.04 -22.56 -18.17
N LEU A 241 8.55 -21.34 -18.39
CA LEU A 241 7.13 -21.02 -18.41
C LEU A 241 6.46 -21.62 -19.67
N ASP A 242 5.14 -21.77 -19.67
CA ASP A 242 4.38 -22.34 -20.79
C ASP A 242 4.60 -21.62 -22.13
N ASN A 243 4.99 -20.33 -22.08
CA ASN A 243 5.31 -19.54 -23.27
C ASN A 243 6.76 -19.71 -23.74
N GLY A 244 7.59 -20.49 -23.05
CA GLY A 244 9.00 -20.74 -23.39
C GLY A 244 10.01 -19.79 -22.74
N VAL A 245 9.59 -18.79 -21.97
CA VAL A 245 10.52 -17.95 -21.20
C VAL A 245 11.13 -18.75 -20.06
N ASP A 246 12.46 -18.73 -19.93
CA ASP A 246 13.15 -19.33 -18.79
C ASP A 246 13.17 -18.35 -17.60
N ALA A 247 12.36 -18.65 -16.59
CA ALA A 247 12.23 -17.88 -15.35
C ALA A 247 13.01 -18.53 -14.19
N THR A 248 14.01 -19.37 -14.46
CA THR A 248 14.81 -20.03 -13.41
C THR A 248 15.65 -19.02 -12.62
N ASP A 249 16.45 -18.22 -13.33
CA ASP A 249 17.41 -17.28 -12.73
C ASP A 249 16.84 -15.89 -12.51
N PHE A 250 17.39 -15.19 -11.52
CA PHE A 250 17.06 -13.79 -11.24
C PHE A 250 18.05 -12.85 -11.91
N TYR A 251 17.51 -11.77 -12.47
CA TYR A 251 18.28 -10.65 -12.99
C TYR A 251 17.94 -9.40 -12.19
N ILE A 252 18.96 -8.73 -11.67
CA ILE A 252 18.84 -7.52 -10.86
C ILE A 252 19.62 -6.44 -11.58
N VAL A 253 18.91 -5.46 -12.15
CA VAL A 253 19.56 -4.40 -12.93
C VAL A 253 19.57 -3.11 -12.13
N ILE A 254 20.76 -2.65 -11.78
CA ILE A 254 20.99 -1.40 -11.06
C ILE A 254 21.39 -0.33 -12.08
N SER A 255 20.58 0.72 -12.21
CA SER A 255 20.84 1.79 -13.17
C SER A 255 20.37 3.15 -12.62
N PRO A 256 21.14 4.24 -12.81
CA PRO A 256 20.68 5.59 -12.50
C PRO A 256 19.59 6.07 -13.46
N GLN A 257 19.33 5.35 -14.55
CA GLN A 257 18.35 5.68 -15.58
C GLN A 257 16.94 5.17 -15.25
N VAL A 258 16.80 4.29 -14.25
CA VAL A 258 15.48 3.95 -13.68
C VAL A 258 14.91 5.22 -13.06
N PHE A 259 13.74 5.65 -13.52
CA PHE A 259 13.17 6.92 -13.09
C PHE A 259 12.41 6.82 -11.76
N THR A 260 11.82 5.66 -11.46
CA THR A 260 11.22 5.31 -10.14
C THR A 260 12.27 4.79 -9.15
N ALA A 261 11.91 4.45 -7.91
CA ALA A 261 12.86 3.80 -6.98
C ALA A 261 13.29 2.40 -7.49
N GLY A 262 12.37 1.69 -8.12
CA GLY A 262 12.57 0.41 -8.79
C GLY A 262 11.26 -0.05 -9.41
N TYR A 263 11.31 -1.17 -10.13
CA TYR A 263 10.11 -1.84 -10.61
C TYR A 263 10.35 -3.30 -11.03
N PHE A 264 9.32 -4.11 -10.85
CA PHE A 264 9.09 -5.39 -11.52
C PHE A 264 8.01 -5.22 -12.60
N TYR A 265 8.36 -5.58 -13.83
CA TYR A 265 7.45 -5.56 -14.98
C TYR A 265 7.07 -6.99 -15.38
N THR A 266 5.79 -7.36 -15.22
CA THR A 266 5.32 -8.72 -15.55
C THR A 266 5.47 -9.05 -17.04
N GLY A 267 5.51 -8.04 -17.91
CA GLY A 267 5.72 -8.24 -19.35
C GLY A 267 7.09 -8.84 -19.69
N ASP A 268 8.10 -8.70 -18.83
CA ASP A 268 9.41 -9.35 -19.01
C ASP A 268 9.34 -10.88 -18.90
N LEU A 269 8.23 -11.43 -18.42
CA LEU A 269 7.96 -12.88 -18.41
C LEU A 269 7.27 -13.37 -19.69
N ASN A 270 7.12 -12.54 -20.72
CA ASN A 270 6.55 -12.89 -22.03
C ASN A 270 7.62 -12.95 -23.12
N LEU A 271 7.37 -13.70 -24.19
CA LEU A 271 8.16 -13.62 -25.42
C LEU A 271 8.01 -12.24 -26.08
N THR A 272 9.04 -11.79 -26.81
CA THR A 272 9.01 -10.50 -27.54
C THR A 272 7.94 -10.44 -28.64
N SER A 273 7.47 -11.58 -29.13
CA SER A 273 6.33 -11.67 -30.05
C SER A 273 5.00 -11.22 -29.41
N ALA A 274 4.87 -11.32 -28.08
CA ALA A 274 3.69 -10.90 -27.33
C ALA A 274 3.90 -9.57 -26.61
N THR A 275 5.12 -9.29 -26.15
CA THR A 275 5.48 -8.02 -25.49
C THR A 275 6.79 -7.54 -26.10
N PRO A 276 6.76 -6.65 -27.12
CA PRO A 276 7.95 -6.27 -27.90
C PRO A 276 9.15 -5.82 -27.07
N ASP A 277 8.90 -5.12 -25.96
CA ASP A 277 9.94 -4.58 -25.09
C ASP A 277 10.39 -5.54 -23.98
N SER A 278 9.87 -6.77 -23.95
CA SER A 278 10.22 -7.78 -22.95
C SER A 278 11.70 -8.15 -22.97
N ASN A 279 12.28 -8.24 -21.78
CA ASN A 279 13.60 -8.80 -21.55
C ASN A 279 13.62 -10.34 -21.53
N GLN A 280 12.45 -11.01 -21.55
CA GLN A 280 12.30 -12.48 -21.51
C GLN A 280 13.06 -13.10 -20.32
N LYS A 281 12.95 -12.48 -19.14
CA LYS A 281 13.71 -12.79 -17.93
C LYS A 281 12.86 -12.57 -16.69
N LYS A 282 13.15 -13.34 -15.63
CA LYS A 282 12.73 -13.01 -14.27
C LYS A 282 13.64 -11.91 -13.73
N ILE A 283 13.21 -10.66 -13.92
CA ILE A 283 14.03 -9.46 -13.75
C ILE A 283 13.32 -8.38 -12.93
N PHE A 284 14.07 -7.60 -12.18
CA PHE A 284 13.61 -6.33 -11.63
C PHE A 284 14.73 -5.27 -11.70
N PHE A 285 14.30 -4.02 -11.74
CA PHE A 285 15.14 -2.86 -11.96
C PHE A 285 15.17 -1.99 -10.72
N LEU A 286 16.35 -1.49 -10.36
CA LEU A 286 16.55 -0.67 -9.16
C LEU A 286 17.29 0.62 -9.54
N LYS A 287 16.83 1.74 -9.00
CA LYS A 287 17.48 3.04 -9.22
C LYS A 287 18.70 3.20 -8.35
N LEU A 288 19.83 3.47 -9.00
CA LEU A 288 21.02 3.93 -8.31
C LEU A 288 20.92 5.45 -8.10
N GLU A 289 20.77 5.88 -6.85
CA GLU A 289 20.88 7.30 -6.50
C GLU A 289 22.32 7.82 -6.67
N SER A 290 22.46 9.13 -6.74
CA SER A 290 23.79 9.77 -6.77
C SER A 290 24.58 9.44 -5.51
N ILE A 291 25.85 9.04 -5.68
CA ILE A 291 26.77 8.70 -4.60
C ILE A 291 27.91 9.71 -4.62
N ALA A 292 27.94 10.61 -3.65
CA ALA A 292 29.03 11.56 -3.47
C ALA A 292 29.89 11.21 -2.25
N GLU A 293 29.27 10.76 -1.17
CA GLU A 293 29.92 10.49 0.13
C GLU A 293 29.60 9.09 0.65
N GLU A 294 30.26 8.69 1.76
CA GLU A 294 30.07 7.35 2.34
C GLU A 294 28.65 7.12 2.86
N ASN A 295 28.03 8.16 3.44
CA ASN A 295 26.63 8.09 3.87
C ASN A 295 25.68 7.82 2.69
N ASP A 296 26.00 8.32 1.49
CA ASP A 296 25.19 8.02 0.30
C ASP A 296 25.28 6.55 -0.11
N LYS A 297 26.44 5.90 0.08
CA LYS A 297 26.58 4.46 -0.19
C LYS A 297 25.75 3.63 0.77
N ALA A 298 25.83 3.92 2.07
CA ALA A 298 25.02 3.24 3.08
C ALA A 298 23.52 3.46 2.82
N ARG A 299 23.12 4.67 2.40
CA ARG A 299 21.74 4.95 1.99
C ARG A 299 21.35 4.15 0.76
N ALA A 300 22.19 4.13 -0.27
CA ALA A 300 21.94 3.39 -1.51
C ALA A 300 21.74 1.90 -1.23
N VAL A 301 22.59 1.28 -0.38
CA VAL A 301 22.41 -0.14 0.01
C VAL A 301 21.05 -0.38 0.64
N ASN A 302 20.64 0.46 1.59
CA ASN A 302 19.35 0.33 2.28
C ASN A 302 18.16 0.54 1.33
N VAL A 303 18.19 1.59 0.50
CA VAL A 303 17.12 1.90 -0.45
C VAL A 303 16.98 0.79 -1.49
N LEU A 304 18.09 0.41 -2.13
CA LEU A 304 18.11 -0.68 -3.12
C LEU A 304 17.62 -2.00 -2.51
N SER A 305 18.00 -2.31 -1.27
CA SER A 305 17.59 -3.57 -0.62
C SER A 305 16.11 -3.56 -0.20
N ALA A 306 15.60 -2.44 0.30
CA ALA A 306 14.18 -2.27 0.60
C ALA A 306 13.33 -2.39 -0.67
N THR A 307 13.70 -1.67 -1.73
CA THR A 307 13.03 -1.75 -3.03
C THR A 307 13.13 -3.15 -3.64
N MET A 308 14.27 -3.82 -3.52
CA MET A 308 14.41 -5.21 -3.97
C MET A 308 13.47 -6.18 -3.23
N ALA A 309 13.28 -6.01 -1.92
CA ALA A 309 12.30 -6.80 -1.16
C ALA A 309 10.86 -6.52 -1.62
N HIS A 310 10.55 -5.26 -1.92
CA HIS A 310 9.27 -4.80 -2.45
C HIS A 310 8.97 -5.40 -3.84
N GLU A 311 9.88 -5.23 -4.80
CA GLU A 311 9.69 -5.73 -6.17
C GLU A 311 9.68 -7.25 -6.26
N PHE A 312 10.44 -7.94 -5.41
CA PHE A 312 10.35 -9.39 -5.32
C PHE A 312 8.99 -9.85 -4.75
N GLN A 313 8.40 -9.08 -3.84
CA GLN A 313 7.05 -9.35 -3.37
C GLN A 313 6.03 -9.24 -4.50
N HIS A 314 6.07 -8.19 -5.33
CA HIS A 314 5.19 -8.10 -6.51
C HIS A 314 5.30 -9.33 -7.42
N MET A 315 6.51 -9.83 -7.64
CA MET A 315 6.74 -11.03 -8.44
C MET A 315 6.10 -12.29 -7.83
N ILE A 316 6.30 -12.50 -6.52
CA ILE A 316 5.62 -13.58 -5.78
C ILE A 316 4.12 -13.37 -5.83
N HIS A 317 3.62 -12.15 -5.61
CA HIS A 317 2.19 -11.83 -5.60
C HIS A 317 1.53 -12.17 -6.94
N PHE A 318 2.13 -11.73 -8.05
CA PHE A 318 1.70 -12.10 -9.40
C PHE A 318 1.65 -13.63 -9.56
N TRP A 319 2.68 -14.34 -9.08
CA TRP A 319 2.73 -15.80 -9.13
C TRP A 319 1.86 -16.52 -8.10
N GLN A 320 1.41 -15.90 -7.03
CA GLN A 320 0.58 -16.57 -6.02
C GLN A 320 -0.89 -16.26 -6.22
N ARG A 321 -1.27 -15.03 -6.56
CA ARG A 321 -2.67 -14.60 -6.77
C ARG A 321 -3.04 -14.46 -8.24
N GLY A 322 -2.18 -13.85 -9.05
CA GLY A 322 -2.47 -13.52 -10.45
C GLY A 322 -3.48 -12.38 -10.59
N SER A 323 -4.31 -12.42 -11.63
CA SER A 323 -5.28 -11.36 -11.96
C SER A 323 -6.43 -11.18 -10.96
N ASN A 324 -6.49 -12.01 -9.91
CA ASN A 324 -7.60 -12.03 -8.94
C ASN A 324 -7.36 -11.12 -7.72
N SER A 325 -6.27 -10.34 -7.72
CA SER A 325 -5.99 -9.37 -6.67
C SER A 325 -6.21 -7.94 -7.15
N ASP A 326 -6.78 -7.11 -6.29
CA ASP A 326 -6.76 -5.67 -6.46
C ASP A 326 -5.42 -5.10 -5.99
N ILE A 327 -5.08 -3.91 -6.50
CA ILE A 327 -3.76 -3.30 -6.37
C ILE A 327 -3.46 -2.96 -4.90
N TRP A 328 -4.46 -2.58 -4.12
CA TRP A 328 -4.26 -2.18 -2.73
C TRP A 328 -3.69 -3.32 -1.86
N LEU A 329 -4.12 -4.57 -2.08
CA LEU A 329 -3.61 -5.71 -1.33
C LEU A 329 -2.20 -6.09 -1.80
N GLU A 330 -1.94 -5.97 -3.10
CA GLU A 330 -0.60 -6.17 -3.67
C GLU A 330 0.43 -5.22 -3.04
N GLU A 331 0.09 -3.93 -2.96
CA GLU A 331 0.92 -2.88 -2.39
C GLU A 331 1.02 -2.99 -0.86
N ALA A 332 -0.04 -3.46 -0.19
CA ALA A 332 0.01 -3.77 1.25
C ALA A 332 1.07 -4.83 1.56
N MET A 333 1.09 -5.92 0.77
CA MET A 333 2.04 -7.00 0.96
C MET A 333 3.45 -6.57 0.54
N SER A 334 3.61 -5.77 -0.49
CA SER A 334 4.92 -5.23 -0.91
C SER A 334 5.50 -4.27 0.13
N GLY A 335 4.68 -3.41 0.74
CA GLY A 335 5.09 -2.60 1.89
C GLY A 335 5.44 -3.45 3.12
N TYR A 336 4.69 -4.53 3.38
CA TYR A 336 5.03 -5.48 4.44
C TYR A 336 6.34 -6.24 4.16
N ALA A 337 6.69 -6.48 2.89
CA ALA A 337 7.97 -7.09 2.53
C ALA A 337 9.16 -6.23 2.93
N GLU A 338 9.07 -4.90 2.77
CA GLU A 338 10.09 -3.98 3.29
C GLU A 338 10.21 -4.12 4.81
N TYR A 339 9.08 -4.09 5.52
CA TYR A 339 9.04 -4.21 6.97
C TYR A 339 9.65 -5.54 7.45
N ILE A 340 9.20 -6.68 6.94
CA ILE A 340 9.57 -8.01 7.45
C ILE A 340 11.03 -8.39 7.14
N ASN A 341 11.68 -7.66 6.24
CA ASN A 341 13.13 -7.74 5.95
C ASN A 341 13.96 -6.69 6.71
N ASP A 342 13.40 -6.09 7.76
CA ASP A 342 14.05 -5.10 8.63
C ASP A 342 14.37 -3.75 7.95
N TYR A 343 13.67 -3.39 6.87
CA TYR A 343 13.70 -2.02 6.32
C TYR A 343 12.52 -1.21 6.88
N LYS A 344 12.65 -0.82 8.16
CA LYS A 344 11.55 -0.34 9.00
C LYS A 344 11.66 1.15 9.34
N ILE A 345 10.58 1.71 9.87
CA ILE A 345 10.56 3.09 10.40
C ILE A 345 11.33 3.10 11.73
N GLU A 346 11.10 2.09 12.56
CA GLU A 346 11.54 1.97 13.95
C GLU A 346 13.06 1.86 14.10
N ASN A 347 13.75 1.32 13.08
CA ASN A 347 15.21 1.25 13.06
C ASN A 347 15.85 2.36 12.22
N GLY A 348 15.07 3.38 11.82
CA GLY A 348 15.56 4.57 11.14
C GLY A 348 16.02 4.34 9.71
N ILE A 349 15.61 3.25 9.05
CA ILE A 349 16.03 2.92 7.68
C ILE A 349 15.03 3.44 6.64
N ASN A 350 13.73 3.32 6.89
CA ASN A 350 12.69 3.53 5.88
C ASN A 350 11.91 4.84 6.05
N GLN A 351 12.58 5.96 5.74
CA GLN A 351 11.99 7.30 5.89
C GLN A 351 10.78 7.54 4.98
N SER A 352 10.78 6.97 3.77
CA SER A 352 9.69 7.13 2.82
C SER A 352 8.38 6.58 3.37
N LYS A 353 8.39 5.39 4.01
CA LYS A 353 7.21 4.84 4.69
C LYS A 353 6.72 5.71 5.85
N ALA A 354 7.62 6.33 6.61
CA ALA A 354 7.22 7.26 7.67
C ALA A 354 6.50 8.49 7.10
N LEU A 355 7.01 9.07 6.02
CA LEU A 355 6.38 10.21 5.34
C LEU A 355 5.02 9.82 4.72
N GLN A 356 4.92 8.64 4.12
CA GLN A 356 3.68 8.11 3.58
C GLN A 356 2.63 7.84 4.67
N ALA A 357 3.03 7.24 5.80
CA ALA A 357 2.15 7.03 6.96
C ALA A 357 1.64 8.37 7.53
N LYS A 358 2.53 9.38 7.65
CA LYS A 358 2.16 10.73 8.07
C LYS A 358 1.14 11.39 7.15
N LEU A 359 1.30 11.21 5.84
CA LEU A 359 0.31 11.67 4.86
C LEU A 359 -1.01 10.93 5.06
N TYR A 360 -1.01 9.59 5.13
CA TYR A 360 -2.23 8.84 5.38
C TYR A 360 -2.99 9.32 6.62
N PHE A 361 -2.30 9.55 7.73
CA PHE A 361 -2.91 10.10 8.93
C PHE A 361 -3.61 11.43 8.70
N SER A 362 -3.04 12.32 7.89
CA SER A 362 -3.67 13.59 7.54
C SER A 362 -4.94 13.40 6.70
N TYR A 363 -4.98 12.37 5.86
CA TYR A 363 -6.09 12.05 4.95
C TYR A 363 -6.97 10.87 5.42
N VAL A 364 -6.93 10.46 6.68
CA VAL A 364 -7.55 9.21 7.17
C VAL A 364 -9.07 9.11 6.93
N ARG A 365 -9.75 10.25 6.82
CA ARG A 365 -11.19 10.34 6.51
C ARG A 365 -11.51 10.31 5.01
N ASP A 366 -10.50 10.53 4.17
CA ASP A 366 -10.63 10.74 2.73
C ASP A 366 -10.15 9.53 1.92
N ILE A 367 -9.32 8.66 2.52
CA ILE A 367 -8.75 7.49 1.85
C ILE A 367 -9.46 6.21 2.30
N GLN A 368 -10.14 5.57 1.35
CA GLN A 368 -10.80 4.27 1.52
C GLN A 368 -9.79 3.15 1.78
N LEU A 369 -10.04 2.27 2.77
CA LEU A 369 -9.10 1.18 3.13
C LEU A 369 -8.79 0.24 1.96
N ASP A 370 -9.81 -0.32 1.33
CA ASP A 370 -9.73 -1.42 0.38
C ASP A 370 -9.86 -0.96 -1.09
N ALA A 371 -9.34 0.23 -1.37
CA ALA A 371 -9.25 0.77 -2.72
C ALA A 371 -7.84 1.30 -3.00
N TRP A 372 -7.44 1.23 -4.27
CA TRP A 372 -6.23 1.88 -4.73
C TRP A 372 -6.48 3.32 -5.22
N HIS A 373 -5.42 4.06 -5.49
CA HIS A 373 -5.55 5.43 -6.00
C HIS A 373 -6.00 5.42 -7.47
N LEU A 374 -6.62 6.51 -7.90
CA LEU A 374 -7.02 6.73 -9.27
C LEU A 374 -5.89 7.37 -10.09
N SER A 375 -6.00 7.32 -11.42
CA SER A 375 -5.02 7.91 -12.34
C SER A 375 -4.99 9.45 -12.31
N ASN A 376 -6.06 10.08 -11.80
CA ASN A 376 -6.17 11.52 -11.63
C ASN A 376 -5.80 12.02 -10.23
N ASP A 377 -5.42 11.14 -9.30
CA ASP A 377 -4.99 11.53 -7.96
C ASP A 377 -3.64 12.27 -7.97
N PHE A 378 -3.51 13.21 -7.05
CA PHE A 378 -2.28 13.97 -6.85
C PHE A 378 -1.29 13.20 -5.96
N SER A 379 -0.02 13.60 -6.01
CA SER A 379 1.07 12.87 -5.35
C SER A 379 0.88 12.64 -3.85
N ASP A 380 0.31 13.59 -3.12
CA ASP A 380 0.06 13.44 -1.68
C ASP A 380 -1.04 12.41 -1.40
N THR A 381 -2.13 12.43 -2.17
CA THR A 381 -3.20 11.41 -2.10
C THR A 381 -2.62 10.03 -2.40
N VAL A 382 -1.82 9.89 -3.47
CA VAL A 382 -1.19 8.62 -3.83
C VAL A 382 -0.28 8.11 -2.71
N ASN A 383 0.58 8.97 -2.15
CA ASN A 383 1.44 8.62 -1.02
C ASN A 383 0.65 8.26 0.25
N ALA A 384 -0.52 8.87 0.46
CA ALA A 384 -1.45 8.47 1.53
C ALA A 384 -2.02 7.05 1.28
N HIS A 385 -2.30 6.65 0.03
CA HIS A 385 -2.66 5.26 -0.29
C HIS A 385 -1.52 4.29 0.05
N TYR A 386 -0.26 4.63 -0.28
CA TYR A 386 0.90 3.82 0.10
C TYR A 386 1.06 3.69 1.62
N GLY A 387 0.93 4.79 2.37
CA GLY A 387 1.02 4.79 3.83
C GLY A 387 -0.06 3.93 4.49
N LYS A 388 -1.29 4.04 3.99
CA LYS A 388 -2.42 3.22 4.43
C LYS A 388 -2.17 1.73 4.26
N VAL A 389 -1.82 1.29 3.04
CA VAL A 389 -1.66 -0.14 2.76
C VAL A 389 -0.44 -0.71 3.47
N PHE A 390 0.62 0.09 3.64
CA PHE A 390 1.79 -0.29 4.44
C PHE A 390 1.41 -0.60 5.89
N LEU A 391 0.70 0.32 6.57
CA LEU A 391 0.26 0.12 7.94
C LEU A 391 -0.71 -1.06 8.07
N PHE A 392 -1.68 -1.17 7.14
CA PHE A 392 -2.64 -2.27 7.14
C PHE A 392 -1.96 -3.64 6.90
N GLY A 393 -1.01 -3.72 5.97
CA GLY A 393 -0.28 -4.96 5.67
C GLY A 393 0.50 -5.49 6.87
N ILE A 394 1.20 -4.59 7.58
CA ILE A 394 1.91 -4.95 8.82
C ILE A 394 0.92 -5.40 9.89
N TRP A 395 -0.11 -4.58 10.16
CA TRP A 395 -1.11 -4.87 11.17
C TRP A 395 -1.80 -6.23 10.92
N LEU A 396 -2.19 -6.50 9.68
CA LEU A 396 -2.85 -7.75 9.29
C LEU A 396 -1.93 -8.96 9.53
N ALA A 397 -0.66 -8.85 9.13
CA ALA A 397 0.29 -9.96 9.26
C ALA A 397 0.73 -10.21 10.71
N GLN A 398 0.90 -9.16 11.53
CA GLN A 398 1.22 -9.31 12.96
C GLN A 398 0.08 -9.98 13.73
N ASN A 399 -1.17 -9.63 13.42
CA ASN A 399 -2.32 -10.10 14.17
C ASN A 399 -2.86 -11.46 13.72
N TYR A 400 -2.69 -11.81 12.44
CA TYR A 400 -3.30 -13.01 11.86
C TYR A 400 -2.31 -13.91 11.11
N GLY A 401 -1.09 -13.45 10.86
CA GLY A 401 -0.04 -14.25 10.23
C GLY A 401 0.59 -15.23 11.20
N SER A 402 0.73 -16.48 10.77
CA SER A 402 1.46 -17.49 11.53
C SER A 402 2.97 -17.20 11.44
N ASN A 403 3.57 -16.71 12.51
CA ASN A 403 4.96 -16.20 12.53
C ASN A 403 5.20 -15.12 11.45
N GLY A 404 4.19 -14.26 11.24
CA GLY A 404 4.19 -13.23 10.20
C GLY A 404 3.97 -13.73 8.78
N SER A 405 3.82 -15.04 8.55
CA SER A 405 3.56 -15.61 7.23
C SER A 405 2.12 -15.34 6.76
N VAL A 406 2.00 -14.94 5.50
CA VAL A 406 0.74 -14.66 4.78
C VAL A 406 0.59 -15.52 3.51
N VAL A 407 1.33 -16.64 3.43
CA VAL A 407 1.30 -17.55 2.27
C VAL A 407 -0.11 -18.05 1.96
N SER A 408 -0.92 -18.37 2.98
CA SER A 408 -2.30 -18.84 2.79
C SER A 408 -3.22 -17.77 2.20
N LEU A 409 -3.01 -16.50 2.57
CA LEU A 409 -3.70 -15.36 1.95
C LEU A 409 -3.32 -15.24 0.47
N LEU A 410 -2.03 -15.33 0.15
CA LEU A 410 -1.56 -15.17 -1.23
C LEU A 410 -1.90 -16.37 -2.13
N LYS A 411 -2.06 -17.58 -1.59
CA LYS A 411 -2.54 -18.74 -2.36
C LYS A 411 -4.04 -18.71 -2.63
N ASN A 412 -4.81 -17.96 -1.85
CA ASN A 412 -6.25 -17.86 -2.02
C ASN A 412 -6.58 -17.09 -3.31
N LYS A 413 -7.48 -17.63 -4.14
CA LYS A 413 -7.83 -17.10 -5.47
C LYS A 413 -9.13 -16.30 -5.50
N SER A 414 -9.83 -16.20 -4.38
CA SER A 414 -11.01 -15.36 -4.23
C SER A 414 -10.63 -13.88 -4.26
N THR A 415 -11.64 -13.00 -4.35
CA THR A 415 -11.47 -11.55 -4.20
C THR A 415 -10.72 -11.22 -2.91
N ASP A 416 -10.06 -10.06 -2.86
CA ASP A 416 -9.17 -9.70 -1.74
C ASP A 416 -9.87 -9.73 -0.39
N ILE A 417 -11.06 -9.16 -0.28
CA ILE A 417 -11.88 -9.24 0.93
C ILE A 417 -12.11 -10.69 1.33
N ALA A 418 -12.64 -11.53 0.43
CA ALA A 418 -12.94 -12.93 0.74
C ALA A 418 -11.67 -13.74 1.09
N ALA A 419 -10.53 -13.40 0.48
CA ALA A 419 -9.25 -14.02 0.77
C ALA A 419 -8.74 -13.64 2.17
N ILE A 420 -8.90 -12.37 2.57
CA ILE A 420 -8.58 -11.89 3.91
C ILE A 420 -9.51 -12.52 4.95
N GLU A 421 -10.81 -12.62 4.67
CA GLU A 421 -11.76 -13.26 5.58
C GLU A 421 -11.43 -14.74 5.78
N ALA A 422 -11.09 -15.46 4.70
CA ALA A 422 -10.65 -16.84 4.79
C ALA A 422 -9.31 -17.01 5.51
N PHE A 423 -8.39 -16.05 5.36
CA PHE A 423 -7.09 -16.04 6.03
C PHE A 423 -7.20 -15.82 7.54
N THR A 424 -8.03 -14.87 7.94
CA THR A 424 -8.18 -14.44 9.34
C THR A 424 -9.24 -15.21 10.11
N GLY A 425 -10.19 -15.84 9.40
CA GLY A 425 -11.40 -16.42 9.98
C GLY A 425 -12.40 -15.36 10.48
N LYS A 426 -12.21 -14.08 10.11
CA LYS A 426 -13.02 -12.94 10.57
C LYS A 426 -13.69 -12.25 9.41
N ASN A 427 -14.87 -11.66 9.64
CA ASN A 427 -15.50 -10.81 8.64
C ASN A 427 -14.67 -9.53 8.44
N PHE A 428 -14.60 -9.04 7.21
CA PHE A 428 -13.77 -7.89 6.87
C PHE A 428 -14.21 -6.61 7.60
N GLY A 429 -15.50 -6.46 7.93
CA GLY A 429 -15.98 -5.33 8.71
C GLY A 429 -15.44 -5.31 10.15
N GLU A 430 -15.25 -6.49 10.76
CA GLU A 430 -14.59 -6.64 12.07
C GLU A 430 -13.13 -6.19 11.98
N LEU A 431 -12.40 -6.67 10.98
CA LEU A 431 -11.00 -6.32 10.74
C LEU A 431 -10.80 -4.84 10.47
N TYR A 432 -11.62 -4.27 9.58
CA TYR A 432 -11.59 -2.87 9.22
C TYR A 432 -11.83 -1.98 10.45
N ALA A 433 -12.90 -2.23 11.21
CA ALA A 433 -13.20 -1.45 12.41
C ALA A 433 -12.06 -1.56 13.44
N LYS A 434 -11.52 -2.78 13.64
CA LYS A 434 -10.41 -3.00 14.57
C LYS A 434 -9.14 -2.27 14.12
N PHE A 435 -8.82 -2.27 12.83
CA PHE A 435 -7.69 -1.52 12.30
C PHE A 435 -7.85 0.00 12.49
N MET A 436 -9.03 0.56 12.22
CA MET A 436 -9.30 1.98 12.49
C MET A 436 -9.14 2.32 13.98
N LEU A 437 -9.61 1.45 14.88
CA LEU A 437 -9.40 1.61 16.32
C LEU A 437 -7.92 1.52 16.69
N ALA A 438 -7.15 0.60 16.09
CA ALA A 438 -5.72 0.45 16.35
C ALA A 438 -4.92 1.72 16.03
N LEU A 439 -5.32 2.49 15.01
CA LEU A 439 -4.64 3.74 14.64
C LEU A 439 -4.71 4.80 15.75
N ILE A 440 -5.84 4.92 16.43
CA ILE A 440 -6.05 5.93 17.49
C ILE A 440 -5.72 5.40 18.89
N VAL A 441 -5.94 4.11 19.16
CA VAL A 441 -5.53 3.47 20.41
C VAL A 441 -4.00 3.44 20.52
N ASN A 442 -3.32 3.16 19.40
CA ASN A 442 -1.87 3.26 19.25
C ASN A 442 -1.12 2.56 20.40
N ASN A 443 -1.35 1.27 20.60
CA ASN A 443 -0.62 0.48 21.57
C ASN A 443 0.57 -0.24 20.91
N PRO A 444 1.81 0.27 20.98
CA PRO A 444 2.96 -0.31 20.29
C PRO A 444 3.52 -1.56 21.00
N ALA A 445 2.94 -1.98 22.13
CA ALA A 445 3.38 -3.19 22.81
C ALA A 445 3.19 -4.43 21.93
N VAL A 446 4.06 -5.43 22.09
CA VAL A 446 3.86 -6.75 21.50
C VAL A 446 2.60 -7.38 22.07
N ASN A 447 1.82 -8.08 21.23
CA ASN A 447 0.53 -8.67 21.62
C ASN A 447 -0.45 -7.62 22.15
N ASN A 448 -0.57 -6.47 21.48
CA ASN A 448 -1.50 -5.38 21.83
C ASN A 448 -3.00 -5.71 21.57
N ASP A 449 -3.38 -6.99 21.53
CA ASP A 449 -4.70 -7.48 21.16
C ASP A 449 -5.22 -6.96 19.80
N GLY A 450 -4.33 -6.49 18.93
CA GLY A 450 -4.64 -5.88 17.64
C GLY A 450 -5.10 -4.43 17.70
N TYR A 451 -4.83 -3.74 18.81
CA TYR A 451 -5.07 -2.30 18.98
C TYR A 451 -3.81 -1.44 18.81
N GLY A 452 -2.84 -1.94 18.08
CA GLY A 452 -1.68 -1.20 17.60
C GLY A 452 -0.88 -1.99 16.58
N ILE A 453 0.30 -1.48 16.25
CA ILE A 453 1.31 -2.17 15.45
C ILE A 453 2.51 -2.39 16.35
N ASP A 454 2.94 -3.65 16.49
CA ASP A 454 3.99 -4.02 17.42
C ASP A 454 5.29 -3.28 17.09
N GLY A 455 5.84 -2.57 18.08
CA GLY A 455 7.06 -1.79 17.99
C GLY A 455 6.91 -0.37 17.41
N LEU A 456 5.78 -0.04 16.79
CA LEU A 456 5.58 1.23 16.10
C LEU A 456 4.61 2.15 16.86
N ASP A 457 5.15 3.15 17.55
CA ASP A 457 4.37 4.27 18.10
C ASP A 457 3.96 5.24 16.99
N LEU A 458 2.67 5.28 16.66
CA LEU A 458 2.12 6.12 15.60
C LEU A 458 2.10 7.62 15.96
N THR A 459 2.50 7.99 17.19
CA THR A 459 2.67 9.37 17.66
C THR A 459 4.13 9.72 17.99
N GLY A 460 5.06 8.83 17.63
CA GLY A 460 6.49 8.99 17.92
C GLY A 460 7.25 9.85 16.93
N THR A 461 8.44 10.32 17.35
CA THR A 461 9.45 10.94 16.47
C THR A 461 10.58 9.96 16.19
N TYR A 462 10.79 9.67 14.91
CA TYR A 462 11.77 8.68 14.47
C TYR A 462 12.99 9.35 13.83
N PRO A 463 14.20 9.19 14.38
CA PRO A 463 15.43 9.58 13.70
C PRO A 463 15.74 8.60 12.57
N PHE A 464 16.32 9.11 11.48
CA PHE A 464 16.74 8.29 10.34
C PHE A 464 18.26 8.37 10.15
N ILE A 465 18.85 7.24 9.76
CA ILE A 465 20.31 7.15 9.55
C ILE A 465 20.72 7.79 8.22
N ASN A 466 22.03 7.78 7.93
CA ASN A 466 22.60 8.26 6.67
C ASN A 466 22.28 9.73 6.35
N GLY A 467 22.21 10.58 7.38
CA GLY A 467 21.98 12.02 7.25
C GLY A 467 20.53 12.42 6.95
N LEU A 468 19.58 11.49 7.02
CA LEU A 468 18.17 11.77 6.81
C LEU A 468 17.54 12.47 8.02
N LYS A 469 16.59 13.38 7.76
CA LYS A 469 15.87 14.11 8.82
C LYS A 469 14.92 13.19 9.59
N SER A 470 14.73 13.48 10.88
CA SER A 470 13.70 12.80 11.67
C SER A 470 12.31 13.08 11.12
N VAL A 471 11.41 12.11 11.29
CA VAL A 471 9.99 12.24 10.95
C VAL A 471 9.15 12.04 12.21
N GLU A 472 8.32 13.03 12.53
CA GLU A 472 7.29 12.93 13.55
C GLU A 472 5.99 12.40 12.94
N LEU A 473 5.52 11.28 13.47
CA LEU A 473 4.17 10.76 13.25
C LEU A 473 3.25 11.36 14.32
N THR A 474 2.03 11.74 13.95
CA THR A 474 1.09 12.42 14.86
C THR A 474 -0.15 11.59 15.19
N GLY A 475 -0.19 10.32 14.76
CA GLY A 475 -1.38 9.49 14.72
C GLY A 475 -2.41 10.02 13.71
N PRO A 476 -3.54 9.31 13.54
CA PRO A 476 -4.58 9.72 12.61
C PRO A 476 -5.13 11.10 12.98
N ALA A 477 -5.50 11.86 11.95
CA ALA A 477 -6.21 13.12 12.06
C ALA A 477 -7.39 13.05 13.04
N VAL A 478 -7.29 13.80 14.15
CA VAL A 478 -8.30 13.84 15.21
C VAL A 478 -8.81 15.26 15.46
N ALA A 479 -10.12 15.41 15.64
CA ALA A 479 -10.72 16.65 16.13
C ALA A 479 -10.59 16.68 17.66
N ASN A 480 -9.66 17.49 18.17
CA ASN A 480 -9.48 17.68 19.62
C ASN A 480 -10.43 18.78 20.10
N VAL A 481 -11.28 18.47 21.08
CA VAL A 481 -12.21 19.42 21.71
C VAL A 481 -12.14 19.32 23.24
N ALA A 482 -12.55 20.40 23.91
CA ALA A 482 -12.58 20.46 25.37
C ALA A 482 -13.99 20.14 25.87
N ALA A 483 -14.11 19.30 26.89
CA ALA A 483 -15.39 18.99 27.53
C ALA A 483 -16.08 20.21 28.15
N THR A 484 -15.36 21.31 28.36
CA THR A 484 -15.88 22.55 28.98
C THR A 484 -16.53 23.51 27.99
N THR A 485 -16.54 23.17 26.70
CA THR A 485 -17.04 24.00 25.61
C THR A 485 -17.92 23.17 24.69
N ASP A 486 -19.14 23.65 24.46
CA ASP A 486 -20.08 23.00 23.55
C ASP A 486 -19.49 23.00 22.14
N SER A 487 -19.20 21.80 21.65
CA SER A 487 -18.48 21.59 20.40
C SER A 487 -19.26 20.66 19.49
N SER A 488 -19.44 21.04 18.22
CA SER A 488 -20.10 20.17 17.25
C SER A 488 -19.52 20.33 15.85
N SER A 489 -19.72 19.32 15.01
CA SER A 489 -19.31 19.35 13.60
C SER A 489 -20.16 18.41 12.74
N SER A 490 -20.04 18.55 11.42
CA SER A 490 -20.75 17.72 10.44
C SER A 490 -19.81 17.22 9.33
N PRO A 491 -18.78 16.41 9.67
CA PRO A 491 -17.77 15.99 8.71
C PRO A 491 -18.35 15.03 7.66
N THR A 492 -17.78 15.10 6.46
CA THR A 492 -17.89 14.04 5.46
C THR A 492 -16.84 12.96 5.74
N ILE A 493 -17.18 11.72 5.38
CA ILE A 493 -16.33 10.54 5.53
C ILE A 493 -16.41 9.72 4.25
N ALA A 494 -15.26 9.48 3.61
CA ALA A 494 -15.16 8.68 2.41
C ALA A 494 -15.61 7.22 2.68
N PRO A 495 -15.92 6.42 1.64
CA PRO A 495 -16.18 5.00 1.80
C PRO A 495 -15.08 4.30 2.61
N ARG A 496 -15.43 3.43 3.56
CA ARG A 496 -14.48 2.62 4.36
C ARG A 496 -13.28 3.42 4.89
N ALA A 497 -13.56 4.64 5.35
CA ALA A 497 -12.63 5.56 6.00
C ALA A 497 -13.13 5.93 7.42
N ALA A 498 -12.32 6.62 8.22
CA ALA A 498 -12.63 6.90 9.62
C ALA A 498 -12.55 8.39 9.97
N VAL A 499 -13.34 8.83 10.95
CA VAL A 499 -13.24 10.14 11.60
C VAL A 499 -13.03 9.94 13.09
N TYR A 500 -12.10 10.69 13.66
CA TYR A 500 -11.74 10.61 15.07
C TYR A 500 -12.05 11.93 15.77
N VAL A 501 -12.70 11.86 16.92
CA VAL A 501 -12.92 12.98 17.83
C VAL A 501 -12.36 12.60 19.19
N ARG A 502 -11.59 13.51 19.79
CA ARG A 502 -11.04 13.36 21.14
C ARG A 502 -11.55 14.51 21.99
N VAL A 503 -12.27 14.18 23.06
CA VAL A 503 -12.76 15.11 24.07
C VAL A 503 -11.89 14.98 25.31
N THR A 504 -11.34 16.09 25.79
CA THR A 504 -10.45 16.12 26.97
C THR A 504 -10.84 17.21 27.95
N GLY A 505 -10.33 17.10 29.18
CA GLY A 505 -10.59 18.05 30.25
C GLY A 505 -11.98 17.84 30.86
N GLY A 506 -12.44 18.78 31.68
CA GLY A 506 -13.73 18.65 32.38
C GLY A 506 -13.67 19.23 33.79
N LYS A 507 -14.82 19.30 34.44
CA LYS A 507 -14.97 19.89 35.79
C LYS A 507 -15.55 18.90 36.81
N GLY A 508 -15.69 17.63 36.45
CA GLY A 508 -16.37 16.61 37.23
C GLY A 508 -17.87 16.52 36.97
N ASN A 509 -18.42 17.36 36.10
CA ASN A 509 -19.80 17.24 35.62
C ASN A 509 -19.95 16.10 34.60
N GLY A 510 -21.18 15.74 34.28
CA GLY A 510 -21.45 14.84 33.15
C GLY A 510 -21.09 15.49 31.81
N LEU A 511 -20.62 14.69 30.86
CA LEU A 511 -20.39 15.10 29.47
C LEU A 511 -21.39 14.39 28.57
N TRP A 512 -22.15 15.15 27.79
CA TRP A 512 -23.12 14.65 26.84
C TRP A 512 -22.48 14.55 25.45
N LEU A 513 -22.42 13.34 24.90
CA LEU A 513 -21.98 13.08 23.53
C LEU A 513 -23.19 12.81 22.65
N THR A 514 -23.27 13.51 21.52
CA THR A 514 -24.33 13.29 20.53
C THR A 514 -23.74 12.91 19.18
N ALA A 515 -24.45 12.08 18.43
CA ALA A 515 -24.15 11.86 17.02
C ALA A 515 -25.40 11.58 16.19
N THR A 516 -25.36 11.99 14.92
CA THR A 516 -26.30 11.54 13.90
C THR A 516 -25.56 10.64 12.94
N LEU A 517 -25.87 9.33 12.94
CA LEU A 517 -25.17 8.33 12.12
C LEU A 517 -26.03 7.91 10.92
N PRO A 518 -25.58 8.15 9.69
CA PRO A 518 -26.20 7.56 8.51
C PRO A 518 -26.17 6.03 8.56
N ALA A 519 -27.12 5.39 7.86
CA ALA A 519 -27.16 3.94 7.75
C ALA A 519 -25.81 3.39 7.22
N GLY A 520 -25.31 2.33 7.86
CA GLY A 520 -24.00 1.76 7.55
C GLY A 520 -22.80 2.53 8.14
N THR A 521 -23.03 3.48 9.06
CA THR A 521 -21.98 4.08 9.89
C THR A 521 -22.07 3.53 11.31
N ALA A 522 -20.94 3.30 11.95
CA ALA A 522 -20.86 2.93 13.36
C ALA A 522 -20.01 3.94 14.13
N MET A 523 -20.35 4.15 15.40
CA MET A 523 -19.54 4.93 16.34
C MET A 523 -19.03 4.01 17.45
N PHE A 524 -17.73 4.07 17.74
CA PHE A 524 -17.13 3.46 18.91
C PHE A 524 -16.76 4.56 19.90
N GLN A 525 -17.31 4.47 21.10
CA GLN A 525 -16.95 5.34 22.22
C GLN A 525 -15.90 4.63 23.08
N LEU A 526 -14.80 5.30 23.37
CA LEU A 526 -13.80 4.83 24.33
C LEU A 526 -13.55 5.92 25.37
N ARG A 527 -13.22 5.53 26.60
CA ARG A 527 -12.94 6.45 27.71
C ARG A 527 -11.69 6.03 28.49
N LYS A 528 -10.92 7.02 28.92
CA LYS A 528 -9.85 6.90 29.92
C LYS A 528 -10.15 7.77 31.13
#